data_AF-A0A1Y1RU94-F1
#
_entry.id   AF-A0A1Y1RU94-F1
#
_cell.length_a   1.000
_cell.length_b   1.000
_cell.length_c   1.000
_cell.angle_alpha   90.00
_cell.angle_beta   90.00
_cell.angle_gamma   90.00
#
_symmetry.space_group_name_H-M   'P 1'
#
loop_
_entity.id
_entity.type
_entity.pdbx_description
1 polymer ?
#
loop_
_entity_poly.entity_id
_entity_poly.type
_entity_poly.pdbx_seq_one_letter_code
_entity_poly.pdbx_strand_id
1 'polypeptide(L)'
;MKRTYIYLLLVLCALMTQGLFAFGSKEKEETGLKDSVQTEEKRRISLVLVSSSPADQGSSAGSLAGEASLFLFQEYAVSETGVKISSSRRFSMPVEGRKQIGLSGVPLAVEYELELIPSAPRAYRKVRELEVVFPAEELVSSGRVRLQPGRRALLEAAKKSGMNTGLIRIKSMEYKRRGDIVSLVEIARSAD
;
A
#
# COMPACT_ATOMS: atom_id res chain seq x y z
N MET A 1 17.23 18.38 67.71
CA MET A 1 16.26 19.50 67.72
C MET A 1 15.75 19.64 66.29
N LYS A 2 14.58 19.04 65.99
CA LYS A 2 13.28 19.72 65.85
C LYS A 2 13.35 20.83 64.78
N ARG A 3 12.93 20.49 63.55
CA ARG A 3 11.65 20.93 62.97
C ARG A 3 11.60 22.46 62.85
N THR A 4 11.94 22.94 61.66
CA THR A 4 11.74 24.34 61.29
C THR A 4 10.78 24.40 60.11
N TYR A 5 9.52 24.60 60.47
CA TYR A 5 8.51 25.45 59.84
C TYR A 5 8.42 25.41 58.30
N ILE A 6 7.32 24.90 57.75
CA ILE A 6 6.07 25.70 57.67
C ILE A 6 6.38 27.04 56.97
N TYR A 7 6.91 26.94 55.76
CA TYR A 7 6.63 27.84 54.63
C TYR A 7 5.78 27.02 53.65
N LEU A 8 4.62 26.50 54.05
CA LEU A 8 3.37 27.25 54.00
C LEU A 8 3.43 28.51 53.12
N LEU A 9 2.68 28.43 52.02
CA LEU A 9 1.74 29.46 51.60
C LEU A 9 2.13 30.48 50.52
N LEU A 10 3.30 30.41 49.87
CA LEU A 10 3.65 31.36 48.78
C LEU A 10 4.28 30.72 47.53
N VAL A 11 3.88 29.50 47.17
CA VAL A 11 3.95 29.04 45.75
C VAL A 11 2.55 28.62 45.30
N LEU A 12 1.59 29.44 45.70
CA LEU A 12 0.26 29.55 45.14
C LEU A 12 0.31 30.82 44.27
N CYS A 13 0.63 30.70 42.97
CA CYS A 13 0.16 31.63 41.90
C CYS A 13 0.81 31.46 40.51
N ALA A 14 1.94 30.76 40.32
CA ALA A 14 2.71 30.98 39.09
C ALA A 14 2.52 30.01 37.92
N LEU A 15 1.86 28.85 38.05
CA LEU A 15 1.71 27.91 36.91
C LEU A 15 0.31 27.28 36.80
N MET A 16 -0.70 28.03 37.22
CA MET A 16 -2.09 27.87 36.78
C MET A 16 -2.26 28.52 35.39
N THR A 17 -1.67 27.96 34.32
CA THR A 17 -1.99 28.33 32.91
C THR A 17 -1.28 27.43 31.89
N GLN A 18 -1.65 26.16 31.81
CA GLN A 18 -1.66 25.40 30.55
C GLN A 18 -2.89 24.47 30.63
N GLY A 19 -4.10 24.92 30.28
CA GLY A 19 -4.44 25.32 28.91
C GLY A 19 -4.44 24.07 28.03
N LEU A 20 -5.39 23.17 28.26
CA LEU A 20 -6.48 22.87 27.30
C LEU A 20 -5.98 22.44 25.92
N PHE A 21 -5.99 21.14 25.65
CA PHE A 21 -6.62 20.44 24.51
C PHE A 21 -6.46 18.93 24.82
N ALA A 22 -7.34 18.00 24.51
CA ALA A 22 -8.77 17.91 24.20
C ALA A 22 -8.98 16.40 23.98
N PHE A 23 -10.05 15.84 24.54
CA PHE A 23 -10.67 14.58 24.09
C PHE A 23 -9.75 13.40 23.80
N GLY A 24 -9.31 12.71 24.87
CA GLY A 24 -9.09 11.27 24.78
C GLY A 24 -10.44 10.57 24.76
N SER A 25 -11.13 10.59 23.61
CA SER A 25 -12.26 9.69 23.38
C SER A 25 -11.69 8.27 23.45
N LYS A 26 -12.10 7.51 24.47
CA LYS A 26 -12.11 6.06 24.35
C LYS A 26 -13.09 5.76 23.22
N GLU A 27 -12.57 5.56 22.01
CA GLU A 27 -13.33 4.87 20.97
C GLU A 27 -13.78 3.56 21.60
N LYS A 28 -15.09 3.48 21.86
CA LYS A 28 -15.81 2.21 21.87
C LYS A 28 -15.30 1.42 20.68
N GLU A 29 -15.02 0.14 20.89
CA GLU A 29 -15.08 -0.85 19.80
C GLU A 29 -16.46 -0.74 19.16
N GLU A 30 -16.59 0.17 18.19
CA GLU A 30 -17.75 0.28 17.35
C GLU A 30 -17.64 -0.83 16.33
N THR A 31 -18.49 -1.83 16.52
CA THR A 31 -19.14 -2.64 15.50
C THR A 31 -19.78 -1.76 14.39
N GLY A 32 -18.96 -0.97 13.68
CA GLY A 32 -19.34 0.01 12.66
C GLY A 32 -18.29 0.23 11.56
N LEU A 33 -17.11 -0.39 11.65
CA LEU A 33 -16.00 -0.24 10.70
C LEU A 33 -16.26 -0.73 9.26
N LYS A 34 -17.44 -1.28 8.96
CA LYS A 34 -17.78 -1.75 7.60
C LYS A 34 -18.27 -0.64 6.67
N ASP A 35 -18.66 0.53 7.18
CA ASP A 35 -19.24 1.61 6.35
C ASP A 35 -18.56 2.98 6.50
N SER A 36 -17.46 3.09 7.24
CA SER A 36 -16.73 4.37 7.35
C SER A 36 -16.06 4.72 6.01
N VAL A 37 -16.34 5.94 5.55
CA VAL A 37 -15.65 6.52 4.39
C VAL A 37 -14.22 6.82 4.82
N GLN A 38 -13.27 6.30 4.05
CA GLN A 38 -11.84 6.50 4.22
C GLN A 38 -11.28 7.29 3.05
N THR A 39 -10.14 7.93 3.25
CA THR A 39 -9.43 8.67 2.20
C THR A 39 -8.09 8.01 1.94
N GLU A 40 -7.70 7.92 0.67
CA GLU A 40 -6.39 7.38 0.30
C GLU A 40 -5.24 8.27 0.77
N GLU A 41 -4.33 7.72 1.56
CA GLU A 41 -3.19 8.46 2.11
C GLU A 41 -1.89 8.19 1.34
N LYS A 42 -0.92 9.08 1.54
CA LYS A 42 0.46 8.83 1.11
C LYS A 42 1.06 7.64 1.87
N ARG A 43 2.00 6.93 1.25
CA ARG A 43 2.58 5.72 1.86
C ARG A 43 3.96 5.39 1.34
N ARG A 44 4.77 4.78 2.21
CA ARG A 44 5.99 4.09 1.80
C ARG A 44 5.67 2.69 1.33
N ILE A 45 6.26 2.28 0.22
CA ILE A 45 6.09 0.94 -0.34
C ILE A 45 7.42 0.35 -0.76
N SER A 46 7.45 -0.98 -0.80
CA SER A 46 8.50 -1.76 -1.46
C SER A 46 7.90 -2.40 -2.72
N LEU A 47 8.40 -1.99 -3.88
CA LEU A 47 7.96 -2.47 -5.19
C LEU A 47 9.08 -3.26 -5.84
N VAL A 48 8.80 -4.48 -6.31
CA VAL A 48 9.76 -5.24 -7.12
C VAL A 48 9.34 -5.19 -8.58
N LEU A 49 10.31 -4.86 -9.43
CA LEU A 49 10.23 -5.05 -10.86
C LEU A 49 11.04 -6.27 -11.27
N VAL A 50 10.46 -7.10 -12.14
CA VAL A 50 11.16 -8.22 -12.75
C VAL A 50 11.56 -7.88 -14.18
N SER A 51 12.72 -8.36 -14.60
CA SER A 51 13.25 -8.19 -15.95
C SER A 51 13.86 -9.49 -16.48
N SER A 52 13.80 -9.67 -17.79
CA SER A 52 14.49 -10.74 -18.52
C SER A 52 15.94 -10.41 -18.84
N SER A 53 16.34 -9.13 -18.78
CA SER A 53 17.70 -8.69 -19.12
C SER A 53 18.19 -7.54 -18.22
N PRO A 54 19.48 -7.53 -17.84
CA PRO A 54 20.11 -6.40 -17.18
C PRO A 54 20.12 -5.11 -18.02
N ALA A 55 20.07 -5.21 -19.35
CA ALA A 55 20.06 -4.05 -20.25
C ALA A 55 18.76 -3.23 -20.18
N ASP A 56 17.65 -3.84 -19.73
CA ASP A 56 16.34 -3.20 -19.63
C ASP A 56 16.18 -2.34 -18.36
N GLN A 57 17.22 -2.31 -17.51
CA GLN A 57 17.21 -1.58 -16.23
C GLN A 57 17.23 -0.05 -16.34
N GLY A 58 17.48 0.50 -17.54
CA GLY A 58 17.68 1.94 -17.77
C GLY A 58 16.53 2.68 -18.46
N SER A 59 15.61 2.00 -19.15
CA SER A 59 14.64 2.65 -20.06
C SER A 59 13.25 2.93 -19.42
N SER A 60 13.08 2.70 -18.12
CA SER A 60 11.81 2.24 -17.59
C SER A 60 11.12 3.17 -16.58
N ALA A 61 11.27 4.49 -16.71
CA ALA A 61 10.39 5.44 -16.03
C ALA A 61 8.90 5.15 -16.35
N GLY A 62 8.61 4.63 -17.55
CA GLY A 62 7.30 4.13 -17.95
C GLY A 62 6.87 2.78 -17.35
N SER A 63 7.80 2.00 -16.77
CA SER A 63 7.46 0.74 -16.07
C SER A 63 7.33 0.92 -14.55
N LEU A 64 8.22 1.73 -13.94
CA LEU A 64 8.22 1.93 -12.49
C LEU A 64 6.97 2.70 -12.04
N ALA A 65 6.64 3.81 -12.71
CA ALA A 65 5.42 4.56 -12.41
C ALA A 65 4.17 3.70 -12.62
N GLY A 66 4.12 2.93 -13.71
CA GLY A 66 3.01 2.04 -14.01
C GLY A 66 2.75 1.04 -12.88
N GLU A 67 3.79 0.38 -12.39
CA GLU A 67 3.66 -0.60 -11.30
C GLU A 67 3.47 0.05 -9.93
N ALA A 68 4.12 1.19 -9.65
CA ALA A 68 3.93 1.92 -8.40
C ALA A 68 2.49 2.42 -8.26
N SER A 69 1.84 2.80 -9.37
CA SER A 69 0.44 3.21 -9.37
C SER A 69 -0.50 2.14 -8.78
N LEU A 70 -0.16 0.85 -8.89
CA LEU A 70 -1.00 -0.27 -8.41
C LEU A 70 -1.14 -0.32 -6.88
N PHE A 71 -0.33 0.43 -6.14
CA PHE A 71 -0.44 0.60 -4.69
C PHE A 71 -1.38 1.75 -4.30
N LEU A 72 -1.85 2.52 -5.28
CA LEU A 72 -3.00 3.41 -5.20
C LEU A 72 -4.23 2.72 -5.79
N PHE A 73 -5.42 3.14 -5.39
CA PHE A 73 -6.68 2.61 -5.90
C PHE A 73 -6.81 2.84 -7.41
N GLN A 74 -6.92 1.70 -8.10
CA GLN A 74 -7.24 1.60 -9.52
C GLN A 74 -8.68 1.13 -9.68
N GLU A 75 -9.34 1.59 -10.72
CA GLU A 75 -10.62 1.01 -11.11
C GLU A 75 -10.38 -0.32 -11.82
N TYR A 76 -11.21 -1.31 -11.51
CA TYR A 76 -11.21 -2.57 -12.24
C TYR A 76 -12.61 -2.97 -12.69
N ALA A 77 -12.64 -3.72 -13.78
CA ALA A 77 -13.83 -4.37 -14.29
C ALA A 77 -13.48 -5.82 -14.70
N VAL A 78 -14.32 -6.76 -14.30
CA VAL A 78 -14.26 -8.17 -14.65
C VAL A 78 -15.38 -8.46 -15.65
N SER A 79 -15.02 -9.08 -16.77
CA SER A 79 -15.93 -9.57 -17.80
C SER A 79 -15.63 -11.05 -18.10
N GLU A 80 -16.47 -11.68 -18.92
CA GLU A 80 -16.23 -13.04 -19.43
C GLU A 80 -14.88 -13.15 -20.17
N THR A 81 -14.44 -12.07 -20.81
CA THR A 81 -13.22 -12.01 -21.61
C THR A 81 -11.96 -11.68 -20.81
N GLY A 82 -12.07 -11.22 -19.56
CA GLY A 82 -10.91 -10.93 -18.73
C GLY A 82 -11.12 -9.85 -17.67
N VAL A 83 -10.01 -9.30 -17.18
CA VAL A 83 -10.00 -8.22 -16.19
C VAL A 83 -9.33 -7.01 -16.81
N LYS A 84 -10.01 -5.86 -16.77
CA LYS A 84 -9.46 -4.56 -17.14
C LYS A 84 -9.17 -3.77 -15.88
N ILE A 85 -7.94 -3.25 -15.77
CA ILE A 85 -7.52 -2.34 -14.70
C ILE A 85 -7.15 -1.00 -15.34
N SER A 86 -7.78 0.08 -14.89
CA SER A 86 -7.58 1.43 -15.44
C SER A 86 -6.61 2.21 -14.56
N SER A 87 -5.42 2.51 -15.10
CA SER A 87 -4.38 3.29 -14.41
C SER A 87 -4.21 4.70 -14.98
N SER A 88 -4.96 5.66 -14.46
CA SER A 88 -4.91 7.07 -14.87
C SER A 88 -4.53 8.04 -13.73
N ARG A 89 -4.11 7.50 -12.57
CA ARG A 89 -3.82 8.32 -11.38
C ARG A 89 -2.54 9.14 -11.57
N ARG A 90 -2.59 10.42 -11.20
CA ARG A 90 -1.41 11.29 -11.05
C ARG A 90 -0.89 11.20 -9.61
N PHE A 91 0.42 11.05 -9.46
CA PHE A 91 1.09 10.93 -8.17
C PHE A 91 2.57 11.32 -8.28
N SER A 92 3.19 11.59 -7.15
CA SER A 92 4.65 11.67 -7.00
C SER A 92 5.19 10.38 -6.38
N MET A 93 6.42 10.03 -6.74
CA MET A 93 7.10 8.82 -6.27
C MET A 93 8.61 9.02 -6.06
N PRO A 94 9.05 9.84 -5.10
CA PRO A 94 10.47 9.88 -4.73
C PRO A 94 10.98 8.46 -4.38
N VAL A 95 12.05 8.05 -5.07
CA VAL A 95 12.72 6.78 -4.82
C VAL A 95 13.74 7.00 -3.70
N GLU A 96 13.52 6.34 -2.57
CA GLU A 96 14.37 6.40 -1.38
C GLU A 96 15.51 5.36 -1.47
N GLY A 97 15.26 4.21 -2.11
CA GLY A 97 16.23 3.12 -2.21
C GLY A 97 16.03 2.21 -3.42
N ARG A 98 17.11 1.55 -3.84
CA ARG A 98 17.10 0.55 -4.91
C ARG A 98 18.09 -0.56 -4.57
N LYS A 99 17.66 -1.81 -4.63
CA LYS A 99 18.55 -2.96 -4.46
C LYS A 99 18.13 -4.13 -5.35
N GLN A 100 19.09 -4.87 -5.86
CA GLN A 100 18.82 -6.13 -6.56
C GLN A 100 18.52 -7.22 -5.54
N ILE A 101 17.49 -8.02 -5.80
CA ILE A 101 17.10 -9.15 -4.97
C ILE A 101 17.10 -10.44 -5.80
N GLY A 102 17.28 -11.58 -5.13
CA GLY A 102 17.15 -12.90 -5.75
C GLY A 102 15.73 -13.43 -5.60
N LEU A 103 15.09 -13.80 -6.72
CA LEU A 103 13.81 -14.51 -6.75
C LEU A 103 13.97 -15.81 -7.55
N SER A 104 13.51 -16.92 -7.00
CA SER A 104 13.58 -18.22 -7.67
C SER A 104 12.86 -18.20 -9.01
N GLY A 105 13.48 -18.72 -10.07
CA GLY A 105 12.90 -18.76 -11.43
C GLY A 105 12.85 -17.42 -12.16
N VAL A 106 13.33 -16.33 -11.54
CA VAL A 106 13.33 -14.98 -12.15
C VAL A 106 14.78 -14.55 -12.41
N PRO A 107 15.15 -14.22 -13.67
CA PRO A 107 16.53 -13.86 -14.01
C PRO A 107 17.04 -12.61 -13.29
N LEU A 108 16.18 -11.61 -13.15
CA LEU A 108 16.51 -10.34 -12.52
C LEU A 108 15.29 -9.75 -11.82
N ALA A 109 15.46 -9.41 -10.54
CA ALA A 109 14.47 -8.71 -9.73
C ALA A 109 15.13 -7.53 -9.00
N VAL A 110 14.50 -6.36 -9.07
CA VAL A 110 14.99 -5.14 -8.44
C VAL A 110 13.90 -4.60 -7.53
N GLU A 111 14.21 -4.47 -6.25
CA GLU A 111 13.35 -3.83 -5.27
C GLU A 111 13.63 -2.32 -5.21
N TYR A 112 12.57 -1.54 -5.24
CA TYR A 112 12.56 -0.09 -5.07
C TYR A 112 11.81 0.24 -3.78
N GLU A 113 12.44 1.04 -2.93
CA GLU A 113 11.81 1.66 -1.77
C GLU A 113 11.44 3.09 -2.16
N LEU A 114 10.15 3.43 -2.02
CA LEU A 114 9.63 4.70 -2.52
C LEU A 114 8.45 5.21 -1.68
N GLU A 115 8.29 6.53 -1.60
CA GLU A 115 7.10 7.16 -1.01
C GLU A 115 6.12 7.52 -2.13
N LEU A 116 4.92 6.95 -2.11
CA LEU A 116 3.82 7.29 -3.01
C LEU A 116 2.98 8.42 -2.42
N ILE A 117 2.81 9.48 -3.20
CA ILE A 117 2.00 10.64 -2.82
C ILE A 117 0.94 10.89 -3.90
N PRO A 118 -0.33 10.51 -3.68
CA PRO A 118 -1.39 10.75 -4.67
C PRO A 118 -1.62 12.25 -4.83
N SER A 119 -1.69 12.75 -6.08
CA SER A 119 -2.00 14.17 -6.33
C SER A 119 -3.45 14.52 -5.99
N ALA A 120 -4.35 13.53 -6.10
CA ALA A 120 -5.75 13.63 -5.72
C ALA A 120 -6.12 12.36 -4.95
N PRO A 121 -6.12 12.39 -3.60
CA PRO A 121 -6.65 11.34 -2.75
C PRO A 121 -8.09 10.98 -3.13
N ARG A 122 -8.41 9.68 -3.16
CA ARG A 122 -9.77 9.19 -3.44
C ARG A 122 -10.45 8.78 -2.14
N ALA A 123 -11.71 9.16 -1.98
CA ALA A 123 -12.57 8.68 -0.91
C ALA A 123 -13.13 7.29 -1.28
N TYR A 124 -13.13 6.36 -0.34
CA TYR A 124 -13.51 4.97 -0.58
C TYR A 124 -14.19 4.33 0.63
N ARG A 125 -14.97 3.29 0.37
CA ARG A 125 -15.48 2.36 1.39
C ARG A 125 -14.82 1.00 1.20
N LYS A 126 -14.09 0.53 2.21
CA LYS A 126 -13.43 -0.78 2.19
C LYS A 126 -14.48 -1.87 2.10
N VAL A 127 -14.32 -2.79 1.15
CA VAL A 127 -15.20 -3.96 1.02
C VAL A 127 -14.57 -5.17 1.70
N ARG A 128 -13.31 -5.48 1.35
CA ARG A 128 -12.54 -6.60 1.91
C ARG A 128 -11.05 -6.50 1.58
N GLU A 129 -10.25 -7.27 2.28
CA GLU A 129 -8.87 -7.57 1.89
C GLU A 129 -8.79 -9.03 1.41
N LEU A 130 -7.94 -9.27 0.41
CA LEU A 130 -7.69 -10.58 -0.17
C LEU A 130 -6.19 -10.84 -0.14
N GLU A 131 -5.81 -12.00 0.37
CA GLU A 131 -4.46 -12.51 0.21
C GLU A 131 -4.36 -13.26 -1.12
N VAL A 132 -3.33 -12.90 -1.90
CA VAL A 132 -2.99 -13.54 -3.15
C VAL A 132 -1.58 -14.12 -3.03
N VAL A 133 -1.45 -15.41 -3.35
CA VAL A 133 -0.18 -16.13 -3.31
C VAL A 133 0.04 -16.75 -4.69
N PHE A 134 1.20 -16.50 -5.28
CA PHE A 134 1.63 -17.13 -6.53
C PHE A 134 3.16 -17.29 -6.56
N PRO A 135 3.69 -18.30 -7.24
CA PRO A 135 5.12 -18.50 -7.36
C PRO A 135 5.74 -17.48 -8.35
N ALA A 136 6.94 -17.01 -8.06
CA ALA A 136 7.65 -16.01 -8.88
C ALA A 136 7.98 -16.51 -10.29
N GLU A 137 8.12 -17.82 -10.47
CA GLU A 137 8.36 -18.44 -11.78
C GLU A 137 7.21 -18.21 -12.78
N GLU A 138 5.98 -18.00 -12.31
CA GLU A 138 4.85 -17.67 -13.19
C GLU A 138 4.97 -16.28 -13.85
N LEU A 139 5.84 -15.41 -13.34
CA LEU A 139 6.08 -14.08 -13.89
C LEU A 139 6.88 -14.12 -15.19
N VAL A 140 7.58 -15.22 -15.46
CA VAL A 140 8.49 -15.39 -16.59
C VAL A 140 8.09 -16.62 -17.41
N SER A 141 8.15 -16.54 -18.73
CA SER A 141 7.96 -17.70 -19.60
C SER A 141 8.80 -17.56 -20.85
N SER A 142 9.48 -18.65 -21.22
CA SER A 142 10.41 -18.69 -22.37
C SER A 142 11.45 -17.55 -22.33
N GLY A 143 11.95 -17.22 -21.13
CA GLY A 143 12.94 -16.16 -20.92
C GLY A 143 12.40 -14.73 -21.05
N ARG A 144 11.08 -14.53 -21.11
CA ARG A 144 10.44 -13.20 -21.18
C ARG A 144 9.55 -12.96 -19.98
N VAL A 145 9.52 -11.72 -19.48
CA VAL A 145 8.55 -11.32 -18.46
C VAL A 145 7.14 -11.34 -19.06
N ARG A 146 6.26 -12.18 -18.52
CA ARG A 146 4.85 -12.22 -18.91
C ARG A 146 4.06 -11.12 -18.23
N LEU A 147 4.32 -10.92 -16.95
CA LEU A 147 3.58 -10.00 -16.10
C LEU A 147 4.44 -9.54 -14.93
N GLN A 148 4.29 -8.27 -14.55
CA GLN A 148 4.90 -7.76 -13.34
C GLN A 148 4.16 -8.27 -12.09
N PRO A 149 4.85 -8.42 -10.94
CA PRO A 149 4.24 -8.95 -9.71
C PRO A 149 2.96 -8.22 -9.30
N GLY A 150 2.98 -6.88 -9.36
CA GLY A 150 1.84 -6.05 -8.99
C GLY A 150 0.59 -6.33 -9.82
N ARG A 151 0.75 -6.36 -11.15
CA ARG A 151 -0.34 -6.72 -12.06
C ARG A 151 -0.86 -8.13 -11.82
N ARG A 152 0.01 -9.11 -11.58
CA ARG A 152 -0.41 -10.50 -11.29
C ARG A 152 -1.30 -10.54 -10.05
N ALA A 153 -0.87 -9.90 -8.98
CA ALA A 153 -1.61 -9.82 -7.72
C ALA A 153 -3.00 -9.20 -7.91
N LEU A 154 -3.09 -8.06 -8.61
CA LEU A 154 -4.37 -7.40 -8.85
C LEU A 154 -5.31 -8.20 -9.75
N LEU A 155 -4.80 -8.84 -10.81
CA LEU A 155 -5.62 -9.68 -11.69
C LEU A 155 -6.22 -10.88 -10.94
N GLU A 156 -5.42 -11.52 -10.08
CA GLU A 156 -5.91 -12.62 -9.24
C GLU A 156 -6.91 -12.14 -8.19
N ALA A 157 -6.62 -11.04 -7.49
CA ALA A 157 -7.53 -10.49 -6.49
C ALA A 157 -8.86 -10.04 -7.12
N ALA A 158 -8.83 -9.44 -8.31
CA ALA A 158 -10.04 -9.06 -9.04
C ALA A 158 -10.90 -10.28 -9.40
N LYS A 159 -10.30 -11.39 -9.84
CA LYS A 159 -11.03 -12.64 -10.09
C LYS A 159 -11.58 -13.27 -8.80
N LYS A 160 -10.81 -13.20 -7.71
CA LYS A 160 -11.18 -13.75 -6.39
C LYS A 160 -12.18 -12.86 -5.63
N SER A 161 -12.41 -11.61 -6.05
CA SER A 161 -13.23 -10.65 -5.29
C SER A 161 -14.72 -11.00 -5.27
N GLY A 162 -15.20 -11.70 -6.31
CA GLY A 162 -16.64 -11.92 -6.53
C GLY A 162 -17.40 -10.65 -6.94
N MET A 163 -16.69 -9.59 -7.35
CA MET A 163 -17.27 -8.32 -7.79
C MET A 163 -16.91 -8.06 -9.26
N ASN A 164 -17.89 -7.60 -10.03
CA ASN A 164 -17.68 -7.26 -11.44
C ASN A 164 -16.94 -5.93 -11.62
N THR A 165 -17.10 -4.98 -10.69
CA THR A 165 -16.43 -3.68 -10.74
C THR A 165 -16.08 -3.20 -9.34
N GLY A 166 -15.07 -2.33 -9.24
CA GLY A 166 -14.73 -1.68 -7.98
C GLY A 166 -13.39 -0.95 -8.03
N LEU A 167 -12.89 -0.64 -6.85
CA LEU A 167 -11.55 -0.13 -6.63
C LEU A 167 -10.67 -1.26 -6.10
N ILE A 168 -9.41 -1.28 -6.54
CA ILE A 168 -8.43 -2.27 -6.12
C ILE A 168 -7.06 -1.64 -5.94
N ARG A 169 -6.33 -2.04 -4.89
CA ARG A 169 -4.92 -1.65 -4.69
C ARG A 169 -4.13 -2.71 -3.96
N ILE A 170 -2.82 -2.70 -4.17
CA ILE A 170 -1.87 -3.45 -3.35
C ILE A 170 -1.66 -2.70 -2.03
N LYS A 171 -1.83 -3.38 -0.90
CA LYS A 171 -1.44 -2.85 0.41
C LYS A 171 -0.02 -3.22 0.79
N SER A 172 0.36 -4.46 0.54
CA SER A 172 1.71 -4.97 0.76
C SER A 172 2.00 -6.10 -0.20
N MET A 173 3.30 -6.32 -0.44
CA MET A 173 3.80 -7.45 -1.21
C MET A 173 5.09 -7.93 -0.56
N GLU A 174 5.12 -9.22 -0.22
CA GLU A 174 6.23 -9.89 0.41
C GLU A 174 6.77 -10.98 -0.52
N TYR A 175 8.09 -11.08 -0.58
CA TYR A 175 8.80 -12.03 -1.43
C TYR A 175 9.44 -13.09 -0.54
N LYS A 176 8.86 -14.30 -0.52
CA LYS A 176 9.32 -15.39 0.33
C LYS A 176 10.51 -16.10 -0.31
N ARG A 177 11.46 -16.55 0.53
CA ARG A 177 12.66 -17.29 0.09
C ARG A 177 12.37 -18.58 -0.69
N ARG A 178 11.18 -19.16 -0.54
CA ARG A 178 10.74 -20.34 -1.30
C ARG A 178 10.31 -20.02 -2.74
N GLY A 179 10.34 -18.75 -3.15
CA GLY A 179 9.92 -18.30 -4.46
C GLY A 179 8.48 -17.80 -4.52
N ASP A 180 7.70 -17.94 -3.45
CA ASP A 180 6.33 -17.42 -3.41
C ASP A 180 6.31 -15.90 -3.21
N ILE A 181 5.41 -15.25 -3.92
CA ILE A 181 5.05 -13.85 -3.72
C ILE A 181 3.69 -13.83 -3.04
N VAL A 182 3.62 -13.15 -1.90
CA VAL A 182 2.39 -12.95 -1.14
C VAL A 182 2.00 -11.49 -1.20
N SER A 183 0.80 -11.20 -1.67
CA SER A 183 0.28 -9.84 -1.76
C SER A 183 -1.02 -9.71 -1.02
N LEU A 184 -1.09 -8.72 -0.13
CA LEU A 184 -2.35 -8.28 0.46
C LEU A 184 -2.95 -7.21 -0.44
N VAL A 185 -4.11 -7.51 -1.01
CA VAL A 185 -4.84 -6.64 -1.93
C VAL A 185 -6.12 -6.16 -1.27
N GLU A 186 -6.39 -4.87 -1.36
CA GLU A 186 -7.60 -4.26 -0.83
C GLU A 186 -8.61 -4.00 -1.94
N ILE A 187 -9.84 -4.46 -1.73
CA ILE A 187 -11.00 -4.19 -2.57
C ILE A 187 -11.87 -3.13 -1.89
N ALA A 188 -12.28 -2.12 -2.64
CA ALA A 188 -13.13 -1.04 -2.16
C ALA A 188 -14.18 -0.61 -3.21
N ARG A 189 -15.08 0.28 -2.81
CA ARG A 189 -15.96 1.06 -3.70
C ARG A 189 -15.67 2.54 -3.55
N SER A 190 -15.98 3.34 -4.58
CA SER A 190 -15.99 4.80 -4.42
C SER A 190 -16.96 5.19 -3.32
N ALA A 191 -16.59 6.20 -2.55
CA ALA A 191 -17.48 6.78 -1.54
C ALA A 191 -18.40 7.88 -2.11
N ASP A 192 -18.11 8.32 -3.34
CA ASP A 192 -18.85 9.34 -4.10
C ASP A 192 -20.30 8.90 -4.44
#